data_AF-A9MMY4-F1
#
_entry.id   AF-A9MMY4-F1
#
_cell.length_a   1.000
_cell.length_b   1.000
_cell.length_c   1.000
_cell.angle_alpha   90.00
_cell.angle_beta   90.00
_cell.angle_gamma   90.00
#
_symmetry.space_group_name_H-M   'P 1'
#
loop_
_entity.id
_entity.type
_entity.pdbx_description
1 polymer ?
#
loop_
_entity_poly.entity_id
_entity_poly.type
_entity_poly.pdbx_seq_one_letter_code
_entity_poly.pdbx_strand_id
1 'polypeptide(L)'
;MMRFTIGGNIVTEFKKSINDYTEEEFIEFLHEFRKATRKNNSLKGKELDAYLDNLMDHFIKITEHPKQGDLIAYPESPEAREPKNIIRIVKEWRKSKGLPLFKDSEKK
;
A
#
# COMPACT_ATOMS: atom_id res chain seq x y z
N MET A 1 1.09 5.39 -10.10
CA MET A 1 1.62 4.00 -10.17
C MET A 1 1.59 3.55 -11.62
N MET A 2 2.67 3.01 -12.18
CA MET A 2 2.67 2.51 -13.57
C MET A 2 2.55 0.98 -13.56
N ARG A 3 1.62 0.47 -14.36
CA ARG A 3 1.41 -0.98 -14.57
C ARG A 3 1.78 -1.29 -16.01
N PHE A 4 2.73 -2.21 -16.20
CA PHE A 4 3.12 -2.69 -17.52
C PHE A 4 2.83 -4.19 -17.62
N THR A 5 2.38 -4.64 -18.78
CA THR A 5 2.25 -6.07 -19.10
C THR A 5 3.45 -6.49 -19.94
N ILE A 6 4.37 -7.26 -19.35
CA ILE A 6 5.47 -7.88 -20.10
C ILE A 6 5.22 -9.39 -20.11
N GLY A 7 4.94 -9.95 -21.28
CA GLY A 7 4.75 -11.41 -21.45
C GLY A 7 3.60 -12.02 -20.66
N GLY A 8 2.55 -11.24 -20.34
CA GLY A 8 1.41 -11.70 -19.52
C GLY A 8 1.57 -11.47 -18.02
N ASN A 9 2.77 -11.07 -17.55
CA ASN A 9 3.02 -10.72 -16.16
C ASN A 9 2.82 -9.22 -15.93
N ILE A 10 2.03 -8.87 -14.92
CA ILE A 10 1.82 -7.48 -14.49
C ILE A 10 3.04 -7.04 -13.68
N VAL A 11 3.95 -6.30 -14.31
CA VAL A 11 5.06 -5.64 -13.60
C VAL A 11 4.52 -4.32 -13.06
N THR A 12 4.51 -4.23 -11.74
CA THR A 12 4.01 -3.06 -11.03
C THR A 12 5.19 -2.29 -10.47
N GLU A 13 5.41 -1.07 -10.95
CA GLU A 13 6.48 -0.22 -10.44
C GLU A 13 5.94 0.68 -9.32
N PHE A 14 6.44 0.46 -8.11
CA PHE A 14 6.09 1.23 -6.94
C PHE A 14 7.11 2.36 -6.69
N LYS A 15 6.64 3.49 -6.17
CA LYS A 15 7.54 4.61 -5.82
C LYS A 15 8.33 4.25 -4.58
N LYS A 16 9.60 4.67 -4.53
CA LYS A 16 10.56 4.18 -3.54
C LYS A 16 10.38 4.75 -2.14
N SER A 17 9.76 5.93 -2.02
CA SER A 17 9.52 6.61 -0.74
C SER A 17 8.06 7.03 -0.60
N ILE A 18 7.58 7.10 0.64
CA ILE A 18 6.24 7.61 0.97
C ILE A 18 6.05 9.07 0.55
N ASN A 19 7.12 9.86 0.54
CA ASN A 19 7.08 11.28 0.15
C ASN A 19 6.89 11.47 -1.35
N ASP A 20 7.07 10.42 -2.14
CA ASP A 20 6.83 10.46 -3.58
C ASP A 20 5.35 10.24 -3.89
N TYR A 21 4.57 9.68 -2.96
CA TYR A 21 3.14 9.41 -3.08
C TYR A 21 2.31 10.62 -2.65
N THR A 22 1.26 10.93 -3.41
CA THR A 22 0.09 11.64 -2.86
C THR A 22 -0.77 10.68 -2.06
N GLU A 23 -1.71 11.21 -1.27
CA GLU A 23 -2.67 10.36 -0.56
C GLU A 23 -3.49 9.51 -1.53
N GLU A 24 -3.99 10.08 -2.63
CA GLU A 24 -4.77 9.33 -3.62
C GLU A 24 -3.96 8.20 -4.27
N GLU A 25 -2.69 8.43 -4.62
CA GLU A 25 -1.84 7.39 -5.20
C GLU A 25 -1.57 6.26 -4.19
N PHE A 26 -1.49 6.58 -2.90
CA PHE A 26 -1.35 5.57 -1.85
C PHE A 26 -2.66 4.82 -1.61
N ILE A 27 -3.82 5.47 -1.73
CA ILE A 27 -5.14 4.81 -1.73
C ILE A 27 -5.23 3.81 -2.89
N GLU A 28 -4.83 4.21 -4.09
CA GLU A 28 -4.79 3.34 -5.27
C GLU A 28 -3.91 2.12 -5.02
N PHE A 29 -2.72 2.33 -4.44
CA PHE A 29 -1.83 1.26 -4.02
C PHE A 29 -2.50 0.31 -3.02
N LEU A 30 -3.16 0.82 -1.96
CA LEU A 30 -3.86 -0.02 -0.99
C LEU A 30 -5.04 -0.78 -1.61
N HIS A 31 -5.68 -0.23 -2.63
CA HIS A 31 -6.72 -0.92 -3.39
C HIS A 31 -6.18 -2.12 -4.19
N GLU A 32 -4.88 -2.19 -4.49
CA GLU A 32 -4.29 -3.34 -5.18
C GLU A 32 -4.43 -4.62 -4.39
N PHE A 33 -4.26 -4.59 -3.06
CA PHE A 33 -4.51 -5.76 -2.20
C PHE A 33 -5.93 -6.30 -2.40
N ARG A 34 -6.93 -5.41 -2.42
CA ARG A 34 -8.34 -5.79 -2.63
C ARG A 34 -8.59 -6.29 -4.04
N LYS A 35 -7.97 -5.69 -5.06
CA LYS A 35 -8.12 -6.09 -6.48
C LYS A 35 -7.48 -7.47 -6.71
N ALA A 36 -6.30 -7.70 -6.15
CA ALA A 36 -5.54 -8.94 -6.29
C ALA A 36 -6.33 -10.16 -5.78
N THR A 37 -7.07 -9.99 -4.68
CA THR A 37 -7.86 -11.06 -4.07
C THR A 37 -9.26 -11.22 -4.67
N ARG A 38 -9.65 -10.44 -5.69
CA ARG A 38 -10.97 -10.62 -6.33
C ARG A 38 -11.02 -11.94 -7.09
N LYS A 39 -12.20 -12.58 -7.09
CA LYS A 39 -12.42 -13.85 -7.79
C LYS A 39 -12.03 -13.78 -9.28
N ASN A 40 -12.31 -12.65 -9.93
CA ASN A 40 -12.02 -12.42 -11.35
C ASN A 40 -10.62 -11.87 -11.66
N ASN A 41 -9.71 -11.83 -10.68
CA ASN A 41 -8.32 -11.47 -10.96
C ASN A 41 -7.62 -12.56 -11.79
N SER A 42 -6.71 -12.14 -12.68
CA SER A 42 -5.92 -13.01 -13.55
C SER A 42 -4.86 -13.81 -12.79
N LEU A 43 -4.29 -13.23 -11.72
CA LEU A 43 -3.26 -13.90 -10.90
C LEU A 43 -3.89 -14.96 -10.00
N LYS A 44 -3.28 -16.14 -9.94
CA LYS A 44 -3.70 -17.28 -9.09
C LYS A 44 -2.49 -18.05 -8.55
N GLY A 45 -2.69 -18.80 -7.46
CA GLY A 45 -1.66 -19.63 -6.85
C GLY A 45 -0.38 -18.84 -6.54
N LYS A 46 0.78 -19.42 -6.88
CA LYS A 46 2.10 -18.82 -6.59
C LYS A 46 2.31 -17.42 -7.16
N GLU A 47 1.70 -17.10 -8.30
CA GLU A 47 1.82 -15.76 -8.89
C GLU A 47 1.05 -14.72 -8.08
N LEU A 48 -0.12 -15.10 -7.55
CA LEU A 48 -0.89 -14.24 -6.65
C LEU A 48 -0.15 -14.06 -5.32
N ASP A 49 0.39 -15.13 -4.76
CA ASP A 49 1.15 -15.10 -3.51
C ASP A 49 2.36 -14.16 -3.65
N ALA A 50 3.19 -14.35 -4.69
CA ALA A 50 4.33 -13.50 -4.96
C ALA A 50 3.94 -12.03 -5.19
N TYR A 51 2.78 -11.77 -5.81
CA TYR A 51 2.30 -10.40 -6.00
C TYR A 51 1.86 -9.75 -4.68
N LEU A 52 1.16 -10.49 -3.83
CA LEU A 52 0.73 -10.02 -2.51
C LEU A 52 1.94 -9.80 -1.58
N ASP A 53 2.94 -10.68 -1.63
CA ASP A 53 4.19 -10.52 -0.88
C ASP A 53 4.92 -9.25 -1.32
N ASN A 54 5.07 -9.02 -2.63
CA ASN A 54 5.68 -7.79 -3.14
C ASN A 54 4.93 -6.52 -2.72
N LEU A 55 3.58 -6.56 -2.71
CA LEU A 55 2.76 -5.46 -2.21
C LEU A 55 3.00 -5.21 -0.71
N MET A 56 3.07 -6.28 0.08
CA MET A 56 3.26 -6.21 1.53
C MET A 56 4.65 -5.69 1.89
N ASP A 57 5.70 -6.25 1.28
CA ASP A 57 7.08 -5.81 1.47
C ASP A 57 7.25 -4.34 1.12
N HIS A 58 6.62 -3.91 0.01
CA HIS A 58 6.64 -2.51 -0.38
C HIS A 58 5.98 -1.61 0.67
N PHE A 59 4.79 -1.98 1.14
CA PHE A 59 4.07 -1.24 2.19
C PHE A 59 4.89 -1.10 3.47
N ILE A 60 5.47 -2.21 3.95
CA ILE A 60 6.31 -2.22 5.16
C ILE A 60 7.51 -1.28 4.98
N LYS A 61 8.17 -1.37 3.84
CA LYS A 61 9.36 -0.58 3.53
C LYS A 61 9.09 0.93 3.51
N ILE A 62 8.01 1.38 2.86
CA ILE A 62 7.76 2.82 2.69
C ILE A 62 7.05 3.45 3.89
N THR A 63 6.24 2.69 4.63
CA THR A 63 5.56 3.22 5.81
C THR A 63 6.45 3.26 7.03
N GLU A 64 7.40 2.30 7.15
CA GLU A 64 8.29 2.10 8.29
C GLU A 64 7.55 1.92 9.62
N HIS A 65 6.24 1.65 9.56
CA HIS A 65 5.38 1.62 10.73
C HIS A 65 5.71 0.37 11.57
N PRO A 66 5.77 0.46 12.91
CA PRO A 66 6.15 -0.66 13.78
C PRO A 66 5.18 -1.84 13.70
N LYS A 67 3.90 -1.58 13.39
CA LYS A 67 2.90 -2.63 13.12
C LYS A 67 3.06 -3.30 11.75
N GLN A 68 3.98 -2.85 10.90
CA GLN A 68 4.28 -3.47 9.60
C GLN A 68 3.00 -3.80 8.81
N GLY A 69 2.91 -5.01 8.25
CA GLY A 69 1.77 -5.51 7.49
C GLY A 69 0.50 -5.75 8.32
N ASP A 70 0.56 -5.71 9.65
CA ASP A 70 -0.61 -5.96 10.50
C ASP A 70 -1.70 -4.91 10.29
N LEU A 71 -1.33 -3.68 9.90
CA LEU A 71 -2.28 -2.64 9.52
C LEU A 71 -3.23 -3.07 8.38
N ILE A 72 -2.79 -4.01 7.53
CA ILE A 72 -3.55 -4.53 6.39
C ILE A 72 -4.12 -5.92 6.70
N ALA A 73 -3.31 -6.80 7.29
CA ALA A 73 -3.65 -8.20 7.52
C ALA A 73 -4.55 -8.41 8.75
N TYR A 74 -4.32 -7.64 9.82
CA TYR A 74 -4.98 -7.78 11.12
C TYR A 74 -5.49 -6.41 11.62
N PRO A 75 -6.45 -5.79 10.92
CA PRO A 75 -6.99 -4.50 11.33
C PRO A 75 -7.76 -4.64 12.64
N GLU A 76 -7.66 -3.63 13.52
CA GLU A 76 -8.35 -3.60 14.82
C GLU A 76 -9.88 -3.64 14.69
N SER A 77 -10.41 -3.15 13.57
CA SER A 77 -11.83 -3.21 13.23
C SER A 77 -12.03 -3.29 11.71
N PRO A 78 -13.23 -3.66 11.22
CA PRO A 78 -13.55 -3.62 9.79
C PRO A 78 -13.31 -2.24 9.16
N GLU A 79 -13.61 -1.16 9.87
CA GLU A 79 -13.41 0.21 9.43
C GLU A 79 -11.93 0.57 9.35
N ALA A 80 -11.10 0.08 10.28
CA ALA A 80 -9.65 0.30 10.25
C ALA A 80 -9.00 -0.27 8.97
N ARG A 81 -9.66 -1.23 8.30
CA ARG A 81 -9.25 -1.79 7.02
C ARG A 81 -9.50 -0.88 5.82
N GLU A 82 -10.21 0.24 5.99
CA GLU A 82 -10.42 1.20 4.90
C GLU A 82 -9.12 1.95 4.58
N PRO A 83 -8.74 2.09 3.29
CA PRO A 83 -7.49 2.74 2.89
C PRO A 83 -7.27 4.11 3.53
N LYS A 84 -8.34 4.91 3.66
CA LYS A 84 -8.30 6.22 4.31
C LYS A 84 -7.90 6.15 5.78
N ASN A 85 -8.35 5.13 6.50
CA ASN A 85 -7.99 4.92 7.90
C ASN A 85 -6.56 4.43 8.05
N ILE A 86 -6.09 3.56 7.16
CA ILE A 86 -4.68 3.13 7.12
C ILE A 86 -3.77 4.34 6.90
N ILE A 87 -4.10 5.20 5.93
CA ILE A 87 -3.36 6.45 5.67
C ILE A 87 -3.33 7.33 6.92
N ARG A 88 -4.49 7.53 7.57
CA ARG A 88 -4.57 8.32 8.80
C ARG A 88 -3.62 7.79 9.89
N ILE A 89 -3.64 6.48 10.15
CA ILE A 89 -2.77 5.83 11.15
C ILE A 89 -1.29 6.05 10.81
N VAL A 90 -0.90 5.82 9.54
CA VAL A 90 0.48 6.01 9.08
C VAL A 90 0.91 7.48 9.22
N LYS A 91 0.05 8.44 8.84
CA LYS A 91 0.33 9.88 8.96
C LYS A 91 0.52 10.31 10.41
N GLU A 92 -0.42 9.94 11.28
CA GLU A 92 -0.38 10.29 12.71
C GLU A 92 0.91 9.77 13.35
N TRP A 93 1.26 8.51 13.08
CA TRP A 93 2.49 7.93 13.58
C TRP A 93 3.75 8.61 13.02
N ARG A 94 3.87 8.78 11.70
CA ARG A 94 5.05 9.42 11.07
C ARG A 94 5.23 10.85 11.56
N LYS A 95 4.14 11.61 11.67
CA LYS A 95 4.15 12.97 12.23
C LYS A 95 4.63 12.98 13.68
N SER A 96 4.21 12.02 14.51
CA SER A 96 4.69 11.91 15.90
C SER A 96 6.19 11.63 16.02
N LYS A 97 6.80 11.09 14.97
CA LYS A 97 8.24 10.79 14.88
C LYS A 97 9.05 11.88 14.17
N GLY A 98 8.40 12.93 13.67
CA GLY A 98 9.04 13.96 12.84
C GLY A 98 9.51 13.42 11.48
N LEU A 99 8.92 12.31 11.02
CA LEU A 99 9.26 11.73 9.72
C LEU A 99 8.50 12.45 8.60
N PRO A 100 9.10 12.52 7.39
CA PRO A 100 8.43 13.04 6.22
C PRO A 100 7.09 12.34 5.91
N LEU A 101 6.13 13.11 5.39
CA LEU A 101 4.78 12.68 5.05
C LEU A 101 4.59 12.60 3.52
N PHE A 102 3.37 12.28 3.09
CA PHE A 102 2.99 12.26 1.67
C PHE A 102 3.27 13.59 0.97
N LYS A 103 3.51 13.53 -0.33
CA LYS A 103 3.87 14.65 -1.21
C LYS A 103 2.94 15.86 -1.11
N ASP A 104 1.66 15.59 -0.89
CA ASP A 104 0.56 16.55 -0.81
C ASP A 104 0.17 16.89 0.63
N SER A 105 0.72 16.20 1.64
CA SER A 105 0.42 16.44 3.05
C SER A 105 0.99 17.75 3.61
N GLU A 106 1.90 18.43 2.90
CA GLU A 106 2.45 19.73 3.29
C GLU A 106 1.63 20.93 2.81
N LYS A 107 0.59 20.72 1.99
CA LYS A 107 -0.29 21.81 1.55
C LYS A 107 -1.42 22.02 2.57
N LYS A 108 -1.13 22.85 3.58
CA LYS A 108 -2.16 23.52 4.38
C LYS A 108 -2.65 24.79 3.70
#